data_AF-A0A659U7H5-F1
#
_entry.id   AF-A0A659U7H5-F1
#
_cell.length_a   1.000
_cell.length_b   1.000
_cell.length_c   1.000
_cell.angle_alpha   90.00
_cell.angle_beta   90.00
_cell.angle_gamma   90.00
#
_symmetry.space_group_name_H-M   'P 1'
#
loop_
_entity.id
_entity.type
_entity.pdbx_description
1 polymer ?
#
loop_
_entity_poly.entity_id
_entity_poly.type
_entity_poly.pdbx_seq_one_letter_code
_entity_poly.pdbx_strand_id
1 'polypeptide(L)' 'VTLTAGYTLTDAKTGAVIAVGKRAITSSFDRPRQEFASYRAQIDAENRAARELAEALQLSIAQDLARHGKTAS' A
#
# COMPACT_ATOMS: atom_id res chain seq x y z
N VAL A 1 -9.81 4.93 9.66
CA VAL A 1 -9.90 4.49 8.25
C VAL A 1 -8.86 3.42 8.00
N THR A 2 -9.21 2.38 7.24
CA THR A 2 -8.25 1.35 6.80
C THR A 2 -8.19 1.35 5.29
N LEU A 3 -7.00 1.57 4.73
CA LEU A 3 -6.74 1.44 3.30
C LEU A 3 -6.05 0.12 3.04
N THR A 4 -6.41 -0.52 1.93
CA THR A 4 -5.89 -1.82 1.53
C THR A 4 -5.57 -1.79 0.05
N ALA A 5 -4.43 -2.35 -0.33
CA ALA A 5 -4.03 -2.49 -1.72
C ALA A 5 -3.40 -3.86 -1.97
N GLY A 6 -3.66 -4.41 -3.15
CA GLY A 6 -3.05 -5.63 -3.67
C GLY A 6 -2.17 -5.32 -4.87
N TYR A 7 -1.15 -6.16 -5.11
CA TYR A 7 -0.33 -6.11 -6.31
C TYR A 7 -0.06 -7.53 -6.84
N THR A 8 0.15 -7.60 -8.15
CA THR A 8 0.65 -8.79 -8.85
C THR A 8 1.87 -8.36 -9.65
N LEU A 9 3.00 -9.03 -9.41
CA LEU A 9 4.23 -8.84 -10.17
C LEU A 9 4.32 -9.94 -11.23
N THR A 10 4.54 -9.52 -12.48
CA THR A 10 4.75 -10.41 -13.61
C THR A 10 6.13 -10.20 -14.20
N ASP A 11 6.79 -11.29 -14.57
CA ASP A 11 8.02 -11.26 -15.34
C ASP A 11 7.71 -10.74 -16.76
N ALA A 12 8.36 -9.64 -17.16
CA ALA A 12 8.04 -8.96 -18.40
C ALA A 12 8.41 -9.75 -19.67
N LYS A 13 9.30 -10.73 -19.58
CA LYS A 13 9.73 -11.55 -20.72
C LYS A 13 8.83 -12.75 -20.92
N THR A 14 8.49 -13.41 -19.82
CA THR A 14 7.76 -14.70 -19.84
C THR A 14 6.27 -14.54 -19.58
N GLY A 15 5.85 -13.40 -19.00
CA GLY A 15 4.48 -13.19 -18.53
C GLY A 15 4.14 -13.96 -17.26
N ALA A 16 5.08 -14.73 -16.69
CA ALA A 16 4.84 -15.53 -15.50
C ALA A 16 4.60 -14.63 -14.28
N VAL A 17 3.63 -14.98 -13.44
CA VAL A 17 3.43 -14.32 -12.15
C VAL A 17 4.57 -14.74 -11.21
N ILE A 18 5.34 -13.78 -10.74
CA ILE A 18 6.49 -14.02 -9.85
C ILE A 18 6.16 -13.74 -8.39
N ALA A 19 5.17 -12.87 -8.13
CA ALA A 19 4.68 -12.63 -6.77
C ALA A 19 3.29 -12.00 -6.78
N VAL A 20 2.53 -12.25 -5.72
CA VAL A 20 1.27 -11.59 -5.41
C VAL A 20 1.32 -11.15 -3.96
N GLY A 21 0.93 -9.92 -3.67
CA GLY A 21 0.98 -9.37 -2.33
C GLY A 21 -0.18 -8.45 -2.00
N LYS A 22 -0.38 -8.24 -0.70
CA LYS A 22 -1.41 -7.35 -0.16
C LYS A 22 -0.85 -6.60 1.04
N ARG A 23 -1.16 -5.32 1.14
CA ARG A 23 -0.82 -4.47 2.29
C ARG A 23 -2.05 -3.70 2.75
N ALA A 24 -2.11 -3.43 4.04
CA ALA A 24 -3.17 -2.63 4.65
C ALA A 24 -2.58 -1.74 5.73
N ILE A 25 -3.05 -0.49 5.79
CA ILE A 25 -2.66 0.50 6.79
C ILE A 25 -3.93 1.09 7.40
N THR A 26 -3.92 1.24 8.72
CA THR A 26 -5.02 1.84 9.47
C THR A 26 -4.54 3.16 10.09
N SER A 27 -5.31 4.22 9.88
CA SER A 27 -5.08 5.55 10.44
C SER A 27 -6.32 6.02 11.18
N SER A 28 -6.13 6.51 12.40
CA SER A 28 -7.20 7.02 13.26
C SER A 28 -7.35 8.53 13.12
N PHE A 29 -8.56 9.04 13.38
CA PHE A 29 -8.88 10.45 13.46
C PHE A 29 -9.99 10.70 14.48
N ASP A 30 -9.99 11.89 15.06
CA ASP A 30 -11.06 12.32 15.96
C ASP A 30 -12.26 12.87 15.19
N ARG A 31 -13.46 12.68 15.73
CA ARG A 31 -14.72 13.09 15.09
C ARG A 31 -15.39 14.25 15.87
N PRO A 32 -14.97 15.50 15.66
CA PRO A 32 -15.58 16.66 16.31
C PRO A 32 -17.03 16.89 15.84
N ARG A 33 -17.81 17.62 16.65
CA ARG A 33 -19.22 17.96 16.32
C ARG A 33 -19.35 18.91 15.12
N GLN A 34 -18.29 19.66 14.80
CA GLN A 34 -18.28 20.55 13.66
C GLN A 34 -17.99 19.71 12.40
N GLU A 35 -18.94 19.69 11.47
CA GLU A 35 -18.96 18.73 10.35
C GLU A 35 -17.77 18.91 9.41
N PHE A 36 -17.35 20.14 9.11
CA PHE A 36 -16.20 20.41 8.27
C PHE A 36 -14.88 19.89 8.88
N ALA A 37 -14.68 20.08 10.18
CA ALA A 37 -13.51 19.62 10.92
C ALA A 37 -13.47 18.09 10.98
N SER A 38 -14.62 17.45 11.16
CA SER A 38 -14.74 15.99 11.06
C SER A 38 -14.37 15.48 9.67
N TYR A 39 -14.86 16.14 8.61
CA TYR A 39 -14.56 15.77 7.24
C TYR A 39 -13.07 15.96 6.90
N ARG A 40 -12.48 17.08 7.33
CA ARG A 40 -11.05 17.35 7.17
C ARG A 40 -10.18 16.34 7.92
N ALA A 41 -10.53 16.01 9.16
CA ALA A 41 -9.79 15.02 9.95
C ALA A 41 -9.80 13.63 9.30
N GLN A 42 -10.92 13.24 8.68
CA GLN A 42 -11.00 12.00 7.91
C GLN A 42 -10.09 12.02 6.68
N ILE A 43 -10.15 13.08 5.86
CA ILE A 43 -9.28 13.24 4.67
C ILE A 43 -7.80 13.19 5.07
N ASP A 44 -7.44 13.83 6.18
CA ASP A 44 -6.06 13.84 6.65
C ASP A 44 -5.62 12.44 7.09
N ALA A 45 -6.49 11.66 7.74
CA ALA A 45 -6.21 10.27 8.07
C ALA A 45 -6.11 9.36 6.84
N GLU A 46 -6.96 9.56 5.82
CA GLU A 46 -6.90 8.87 4.53
C GLU A 46 -5.58 9.17 3.81
N ASN A 47 -5.19 10.44 3.72
CA ASN A 47 -3.94 10.85 3.09
C ASN A 47 -2.71 10.28 3.81
N ARG A 48 -2.70 10.25 5.15
CA ARG A 48 -1.63 9.60 5.91
C ARG A 48 -1.58 8.10 5.62
N ALA A 49 -2.71 7.41 5.72
CA ALA A 49 -2.78 5.97 5.45
C ALA A 49 -2.33 5.64 4.01
N ALA A 50 -2.65 6.50 3.03
CA ALA A 50 -2.29 6.29 1.63
C ALA A 50 -0.77 6.40 1.41
N ARG A 51 -0.10 7.38 2.04
CA ARG A 51 1.36 7.54 1.94
C ARG A 51 2.09 6.34 2.56
N GLU A 52 1.71 5.95 3.76
CA GLU A 52 2.29 4.79 4.44
C GLU A 52 2.03 3.49 3.67
N LEU A 53 0.83 3.34 3.08
CA LEU A 53 0.50 2.16 2.26
C LEU A 53 1.36 2.12 0.99
N ALA A 54 1.60 3.26 0.35
CA ALA A 54 2.47 3.35 -0.82
C ALA A 54 3.92 2.96 -0.50
N GLU A 55 4.47 3.45 0.62
CA GLU A 55 5.81 3.08 1.09
C GLU A 55 5.89 1.57 1.41
N ALA A 56 4.89 1.02 2.10
CA ALA A 56 4.82 -0.41 2.42
C ALA A 56 4.72 -1.27 1.15
N LEU A 57 3.97 -0.83 0.14
CA LEU A 57 3.88 -1.50 -1.16
C LEU A 57 5.22 -1.45 -1.91
N GLN A 58 5.84 -0.27 -1.99
CA GLN A 58 7.11 -0.09 -2.67
C GLN A 58 8.19 -1.00 -2.08
N LEU A 59 8.28 -1.07 -0.75
CA LEU A 59 9.20 -1.96 -0.06
C LEU A 59 8.89 -3.44 -0.38
N SER A 60 7.62 -3.84 -0.32
CA SER A 60 7.20 -5.22 -0.60
C SER A 60 7.55 -5.64 -2.03
N ILE A 61 7.27 -4.77 -2.99
CA ILE A 61 7.58 -4.99 -4.41
C ILE A 61 9.10 -5.09 -4.62
N ALA A 62 9.88 -4.18 -4.03
CA ALA A 62 11.34 -4.21 -4.14
C ALA A 62 11.94 -5.51 -3.57
N GLN A 63 11.41 -5.99 -2.44
CA GLN A 63 11.82 -7.26 -1.84
C GLN A 63 11.53 -8.45 -2.75
N ASP A 64 10.34 -8.51 -3.36
CA ASP A 64 9.97 -9.60 -4.26
C ASP A 64 10.80 -9.59 -5.55
N LEU A 65 11.05 -8.41 -6.12
CA LEU A 65 11.95 -8.25 -7.26
C LEU A 65 13.38 -8.71 -6.94
N ALA A 66 13.91 -8.34 -5.76
CA ALA A 66 15.24 -8.76 -5.34
C ALA A 66 15.34 -10.28 -5.11
N ARG A 67 14.27 -10.92 -4.60
CA ARG A 67 14.20 -12.38 -4.46
C ARG A 67 14.22 -13.07 -5.83
N HIS A 68 13.38 -12.62 -6.77
CA HIS A 68 13.32 -13.19 -8.13
C HIS A 68 14.65 -13.03 -8.89
N GLY A 69 15.29 -11.87 -8.79
CA GLY A 69 16.60 -11.64 -9.42
C GLY A 69 17.70 -12.56 -8.91
N LYS A 70 17.69 -12.89 -7.61
CA LYS A 70 18.63 -13.86 -7.02
C LYS A 70 18.43 -15.29 -7.51
N THR A 71 17.18 -15.70 -7.75
CA THR A 71 16.87 -17.05 -8.25
C THR A 71 17.11 -17.21 -9.75
N ALA A 72 17.16 -16.12 -10.50
CA ALA A 72 17.40 -16.11 -11.94
C ALA A 72 18.90 -16.05 -12.32
N SER A 73 19.78 -15.82 -11.34
CA SER A 73 21.25 -15.79 -11.50
C SER A 73 21.85 -17.13 -11.15
#